data_AF-A0A7X1PGH1-F1
#
_entry.id   AF-A0A7X1PGH1-F1
#
_cell.length_a   1.000
_cell.length_b   1.000
_cell.length_c   1.000
_cell.angle_alpha   90.00
_cell.angle_beta   90.00
_cell.angle_gamma   90.00
#
_symmetry.space_group_name_H-M   'P 1'
#
loop_
_entity.id
_entity.type
_entity.pdbx_description
1 polymer ?
#
loop_
_entity_poly.entity_id
_entity_poly.type
_entity_poly.pdbx_seq_one_letter_code
_entity_poly.pdbx_strand_id
1 'polypeptide(L)'
;MTGQVRAVRPEDREGVYVHAFKCRRCGLEFQLYSWRRDRHRVGGVFCPECGEQTPMLHWRTCVNESREVGRQEEDGEIYKLTTRFPGFILMDDSAVG
;
A
#
# COMPACT_ATOMS: atom_id res chain seq x y z
N MET A 1 -12.27 11.14 -13.86
CA MET A 1 -11.09 11.89 -13.38
C MET A 1 -10.01 10.87 -13.04
N THR A 2 -9.07 10.63 -13.95
CA THR A 2 -7.94 9.74 -13.72
C THR A 2 -7.00 10.41 -12.72
N GLY A 3 -7.10 10.03 -11.45
CA GLY A 3 -6.17 10.47 -10.43
C GLY A 3 -4.79 9.93 -10.77
N GLN A 4 -3.95 10.77 -11.37
CA GLN A 4 -2.57 10.45 -11.68
C GLN A 4 -1.88 10.05 -10.36
N VAL A 5 -1.55 8.77 -10.21
CA VAL A 5 -0.83 8.28 -9.03
C VAL A 5 0.55 8.90 -9.07
N ARG A 6 0.73 10.03 -8.38
CA ARG A 6 2.06 10.63 -8.21
C ARG A 6 2.88 9.70 -7.32
N ALA A 7 3.96 9.16 -7.87
CA ALA A 7 4.97 8.48 -7.08
C ALA A 7 5.45 9.40 -5.94
N VAL A 8 5.75 8.84 -4.76
CA VAL A 8 6.38 9.63 -3.69
C VAL A 8 7.81 9.92 -4.11
N ARG A 9 8.19 11.20 -4.18
CA ARG A 9 9.57 11.59 -4.50
C ARG A 9 10.50 11.18 -3.35
N PRO A 10 11.77 10.84 -3.62
CA PRO A 10 12.73 10.42 -2.59
C PRO A 10 12.82 11.37 -1.39
N GLU A 11 12.81 12.68 -1.63
CA GLU A 11 12.86 13.72 -0.60
C GLU A 11 11.65 13.76 0.33
N ASP A 12 10.52 13.21 -0.11
CA ASP A 12 9.26 13.20 0.64
C ASP A 12 9.00 11.86 1.36
N ARG A 13 9.99 10.97 1.41
CA ARG A 13 9.86 9.66 2.04
C ARG A 13 10.04 9.77 3.54
N GLU A 14 9.15 9.12 4.26
CA GLU A 14 9.07 9.17 5.73
C GLU A 14 9.29 7.79 6.38
N GLY A 15 9.53 6.76 5.57
CA GLY A 15 9.47 5.34 5.94
C GLY A 15 8.49 4.58 5.04
N VAL A 16 8.46 3.26 5.15
CA VAL A 16 7.43 2.42 4.54
C VAL A 16 6.32 2.16 5.54
N TYR A 17 5.10 2.53 5.16
CA TYR A 17 3.89 2.37 5.95
C TYR A 17 2.90 1.47 5.24
N VAL A 18 2.23 0.63 6.02
CA VAL A 18 1.07 -0.14 5.58
C VAL A 18 -0.18 0.47 6.18
N HIS A 19 -1.16 0.73 5.31
CA HIS A 19 -2.52 1.12 5.69
C HIS A 19 -3.45 -0.06 5.41
N ALA A 20 -4.00 -0.67 6.46
CA ALA A 20 -4.99 -1.73 6.34
C ALA A 20 -6.39 -1.14 6.43
N PHE A 21 -7.26 -1.49 5.47
CA PHE A 21 -8.63 -1.05 5.41
C PHE A 21 -9.58 -2.24 5.42
N LYS A 22 -10.72 -2.08 6.10
CA LYS A 22 -11.86 -2.99 6.00
C LYS A 22 -13.10 -2.20 5.61
N CYS A 23 -13.65 -2.50 4.44
CA CYS A 23 -14.89 -1.89 3.96
C CYS A 23 -16.06 -2.34 4.83
N ARG A 24 -16.77 -1.40 5.45
CA ARG A 24 -17.96 -1.74 6.27
C ARG A 24 -19.20 -2.07 5.44
N ARG A 25 -19.14 -1.87 4.11
CA ARG A 25 -20.25 -2.18 3.19
C ARG A 25 -20.15 -3.58 2.60
N CYS A 26 -19.07 -3.88 1.86
CA CYS A 26 -18.88 -5.19 1.23
C CYS A 26 -18.03 -6.17 2.06
N GLY A 27 -17.34 -5.69 3.10
CA GLY A 27 -16.50 -6.54 3.94
C GLY A 27 -15.07 -6.74 3.45
N LEU A 28 -14.72 -6.30 2.23
CA LEU A 28 -13.37 -6.42 1.67
C LEU A 28 -12.31 -5.83 2.62
N GLU A 29 -11.27 -6.63 2.86
CA GLU A 29 -10.05 -6.22 3.57
C GLU A 29 -8.92 -6.07 2.55
N PHE A 30 -8.25 -4.92 2.56
CA PHE A 30 -7.14 -4.66 1.65
C PHE A 30 -6.09 -3.78 2.31
N GLN A 31 -4.86 -3.87 1.80
CA GLN A 31 -3.70 -3.14 2.33
C GLN A 31 -3.11 -2.25 1.23
N LEU A 32 -2.82 -1.00 1.58
CA LEU A 32 -2.10 -0.07 0.74
C LEU A 32 -0.76 0.27 1.37
N TYR A 33 0.29 0.19 0.58
CA TYR A 33 1.64 0.50 1.03
C TYR A 33 2.05 1.88 0.50
N SER A 34 2.75 2.67 1.33
CA SER A 34 3.13 4.03 1.01
C SER A 34 4.44 4.43 1.67
N TRP A 35 5.23 5.25 0.98
CA TRP A 35 6.42 5.91 1.54
C TRP A 35 6.11 7.12 2.43
N ARG A 36 4.84 7.52 2.52
CA ARG A 36 4.36 8.64 3.35
C ARG A 36 3.36 8.12 4.38
N ARG A 37 3.52 8.57 5.62
CA ARG A 37 2.73 8.14 6.78
C ARG A 37 1.23 8.40 6.65
N ASP A 38 0.87 9.48 6.00
CA ASP A 38 -0.50 10.00 5.98
C ASP A 38 -1.08 10.15 4.56
N ARG A 39 -0.51 9.43 3.59
CA ARG A 39 -1.00 9.46 2.19
C ARG A 39 -2.42 8.91 2.04
N HIS A 40 -2.76 7.90 2.84
CA HIS A 40 -4.05 7.21 2.75
C HIS A 40 -4.84 7.38 4.04
N ARG A 41 -6.05 7.92 3.93
CA ARG A 41 -6.99 8.15 5.03
C ARG A 41 -8.40 7.76 4.58
N VAL A 42 -9.27 7.46 5.54
CA VAL A 42 -10.72 7.29 5.28
C VAL A 42 -11.26 8.55 4.60
N GLY A 43 -12.08 8.38 3.56
CA GLY A 43 -12.59 9.48 2.73
C GLY A 43 -11.65 9.95 1.61
N GLY A 44 -10.39 9.49 1.59
CA GLY A 44 -9.46 9.69 0.46
C GLY A 44 -9.22 8.42 -0.37
N VAL A 45 -9.73 7.28 0.08
CA VAL A 45 -9.52 5.95 -0.52
C VAL A 45 -10.86 5.38 -0.98
N PHE A 46 -10.87 4.81 -2.18
CA PHE A 46 -11.99 4.08 -2.76
C PHE A 46 -11.94 2.60 -2.33
N CYS A 47 -13.11 1.99 -2.13
CA CYS A 47 -13.19 0.54 -2.00
C CYS A 47 -13.00 -0.08 -3.39
N PRO A 48 -12.01 -0.98 -3.60
CA PRO A 48 -11.77 -1.60 -4.91
C PRO A 48 -12.98 -2.35 -5.48
N GLU A 49 -13.77 -3.00 -4.61
CA GLU A 49 -14.96 -3.74 -5.02
C GLU A 49 -16.21 -2.85 -5.19
N CYS A 50 -16.41 -1.85 -4.33
CA CYS A 50 -17.59 -1.00 -4.45
C CYS A 50 -17.43 0.09 -5.52
N GLY A 51 -16.20 0.40 -5.93
CA GLY A 51 -15.90 1.47 -6.89
C GLY A 51 -16.13 2.89 -6.36
N GLU A 52 -16.45 3.05 -5.08
CA GLU A 52 -16.73 4.35 -4.44
C GLU A 52 -16.08 4.46 -3.05
N GLN A 53 -16.13 5.67 -2.48
CA GLN A 53 -15.71 5.89 -1.10
C GLN A 53 -16.75 5.33 -0.14
N THR A 54 -16.34 4.47 0.78
CA THR A 54 -17.23 3.84 1.76
C THR A 54 -16.76 4.11 3.19
N PRO A 55 -17.64 3.94 4.19
CA PRO A 55 -17.20 3.85 5.58
C PRO A 55 -16.26 2.64 5.74
N MET A 56 -15.08 2.88 6.31
CA MET A 56 -14.04 1.86 6.49
C MET A 56 -13.48 1.90 7.91
N LEU A 57 -13.08 0.73 8.42
CA LEU A 57 -12.09 0.67 9.50
C LEU A 57 -10.70 0.87 8.88
N HIS A 58 -9.82 1.59 9.58
CA HIS A 58 -8.50 1.94 9.07
C HIS A 58 -7.47 1.78 10.19
N TRP A 59 -6.43 0.99 9.92
CA TRP A 59 -5.24 0.86 10.75
C TRP A 59 -4.00 1.24 9.95
N ARG A 60 -2.94 1.64 10.66
CA ARG A 60 -1.64 1.91 10.05
C ARG A 60 -0.52 1.39 10.92
N THR A 61 0.51 0.84 10.30
CA THR A 61 1.80 0.56 10.96
C THR A 61 2.98 1.01 10.09
N CYS A 62 4.13 1.27 10.72
CA CYS A 62 5.40 1.45 10.03
C CYS A 62 6.07 0.08 9.94
N VAL A 63 6.44 -0.35 8.74
CA VAL A 63 7.05 -1.66 8.47
C VAL A 63 8.55 -1.55 8.19
N ASN A 64 9.02 -0.37 7.81
CA ASN A 64 10.44 -0.04 7.68
C ASN A 64 10.64 1.47 7.87
N GLU A 65 11.52 1.92 8.76
CA GLU A 65 11.77 3.34 8.99
C GLU A 65 12.72 3.98 7.96
N SER A 66 13.38 3.16 7.13
CA SER A 66 14.26 3.63 6.06
C SER A 66 13.50 4.54 5.09
N ARG A 67 14.13 5.67 4.75
CA ARG A 67 13.64 6.61 3.75
C ARG A 67 14.24 6.35 2.37
N GLU A 68 15.22 5.47 2.29
CA GLU A 68 15.96 5.16 1.07
C GLU A 68 15.46 3.85 0.46
N VAL A 69 15.54 3.73 -0.88
CA VAL A 69 15.52 2.41 -1.50
C VAL A 69 16.82 1.73 -1.10
N GLY A 70 16.75 0.59 -0.41
CA GLY A 70 17.94 -0.17 -0.04
C GLY A 70 18.77 -0.49 -1.29
N ARG A 71 20.07 -0.16 -1.27
CA ARG A 71 21.02 -0.55 -2.34
C ARG A 71 21.22 -2.06 -2.41
N GLN A 72 20.96 -2.78 -1.32
CA GLN A 72 20.79 -4.22 -1.33
C GLN A 72 19.31 -4.51 -1.61
N GLU A 73 19.07 -5.17 -2.74
CA GLU A 73 17.74 -5.49 -3.27
C GLU A 73 16.82 -6.24 -2.29
N GLU A 74 17.30 -6.72 -1.15
CA GLU A 74 16.60 -7.70 -0.33
C GLU A 74 15.59 -7.06 0.64
N ASP A 75 15.79 -5.81 1.09
CA ASP A 75 15.08 -5.34 2.30
C ASP A 75 14.35 -3.99 2.25
N GLY A 76 14.50 -3.22 1.18
CA GLY A 76 13.98 -1.84 1.12
C GLY A 76 12.70 -1.64 0.31
N GLU A 77 12.32 -2.61 -0.54
CA GLU A 77 11.23 -2.41 -1.49
C GLU A 77 9.86 -2.75 -0.91
N ILE A 78 8.89 -1.86 -1.15
CA ILE A 78 7.53 -1.98 -0.63
C ILE A 78 6.88 -3.33 -0.96
N TYR A 79 7.04 -3.80 -2.20
CA TYR A 79 6.47 -5.07 -2.65
C TYR A 79 7.21 -6.30 -2.11
N LYS A 80 8.45 -6.14 -1.62
CA LYS A 80 9.24 -7.22 -1.01
C LYS A 80 8.95 -7.42 0.47
N LEU A 81 8.23 -6.50 1.10
CA LEU A 81 7.85 -6.66 2.51
C LEU A 81 6.91 -7.84 2.74
N THR A 82 6.11 -8.20 1.74
CA THR A 82 5.23 -9.38 1.77
C THR A 82 5.88 -10.63 1.18
N THR A 83 6.93 -10.49 0.36
CA THR A 83 7.60 -11.64 -0.27
C THR A 83 8.35 -12.54 0.71
N ARG A 84 8.57 -12.06 1.95
CA ARG A 84 9.26 -12.83 3.00
C ARG A 84 8.36 -13.83 3.71
N PHE A 85 7.04 -13.76 3.53
CA PHE A 85 6.12 -14.69 4.18
C PHE A 85 6.09 -16.02 3.43
N PRO A 86 6.15 -17.18 4.12
CA PRO A 86 6.01 -18.48 3.48
C PRO A 86 4.73 -18.57 2.65
N GLY A 87 4.84 -19.13 1.44
CA GLY A 87 3.71 -19.26 0.52
C GLY A 87 3.43 -18.02 -0.34
N PHE A 88 4.27 -16.99 -0.27
CA PHE A 88 4.23 -15.90 -1.25
C PHE A 88 4.49 -16.43 -2.66
N ILE A 89 3.59 -16.12 -3.58
CA ILE A 89 3.69 -16.45 -5.00
C ILE A 89 3.41 -15.18 -5.81
N LEU A 90 4.19 -14.96 -6.87
CA LEU A 90 3.83 -13.98 -7.88
C LEU A 90 2.73 -14.61 -8.73
N MET A 91 1.58 -13.94 -8.82
CA MET A 91 0.44 -14.44 -9.60
C MET A 91 0.70 -14.26 -11.09
N ASP A 92 0.23 -15.20 -11.93
CA ASP A 92 0.46 -15.17 -13.39
C ASP A 92 -0.11 -13.92 -14.08
N ASP A 93 -1.10 -13.26 -13.46
CA ASP A 93 -1.74 -12.03 -13.93
C ASP A 93 -1.02 -10.75 -13.51
N SER A 94 0.14 -10.85 -12.84
CA SER A 94 0.91 -9.69 -12.36
C SER A 94 1.58 -8.90 -13.49
N ALA A 95 1.80 -9.53 -14.64
CA ALA A 95 2.35 -8.93 -15.84
C ALA A 95 1.24 -8.71 -16.88
N VAL A 96 0.21 -7.93 -16.52
CA VAL A 96 -0.76 -7.49 -17.52
C VAL A 96 -0.03 -6.61 -18.55
N GLY A 97 0.15 -7.17 -19.75
CA GLY A 97 0.52 -6.45 -20.97
C GLY A 97 -0.70 -5.86 -21.66
#